data_AF-A0A544TDT3-F1
#
_entry.id   AF-A0A544TDT3-F1
#
_cell.length_a   1.000
_cell.length_b   1.000
_cell.length_c   1.000
_cell.angle_alpha   90.00
_cell.angle_beta   90.00
_cell.angle_gamma   90.00
#
_symmetry.space_group_name_H-M   'P 1'
#
loop_
_entity.id
_entity.type
_entity.pdbx_description
1 polymer ?
#
loop_
_entity_poly.entity_id
_entity_poly.type
_entity_poly.pdbx_seq_one_letter_code
_entity_poly.pdbx_strand_id
1 'polypeptide(L)' 'MLILYITRHGETVWNTQKRMQGWSDSELTEKGISNAVSLGSFNKKIKLL' A
#
# COMPACT_ATOMS: atom_id res chain seq x y z
N MET A 1 11.63 -7.14 22.76
CA MET A 1 10.26 -6.91 22.27
C MET A 1 10.33 -6.73 20.76
N LEU A 2 9.49 -7.44 19.99
CA LEU A 2 9.49 -7.38 18.52
C LEU A 2 8.29 -6.54 18.07
N ILE A 3 8.51 -5.62 17.13
CA ILE A 3 7.43 -4.86 16.48
C ILE A 3 7.45 -5.21 15.00
N LEU A 4 6.31 -5.73 14.51
CA LEU A 4 6.13 -6.13 13.11
C LEU A 4 5.10 -5.21 12.45
N TYR A 5 5.49 -4.59 11.34
CA TYR A 5 4.60 -3.77 10.53
C TYR A 5 4.20 -4.54 9.27
N ILE A 6 2.90 -4.84 9.14
CA ILE A 6 2.33 -5.49 7.97
C ILE A 6 1.38 -4.50 7.30
N THR A 7 1.52 -4.32 5.98
CA THR A 7 0.62 -3.49 5.19
C THR A 7 0.29 -4.14 3.87
N ARG A 8 -0.84 -3.75 3.29
CA ARG A 8 -1.20 -4.07 1.91
C ARG A 8 -0.58 -3.04 0.96
N HIS A 9 -0.27 -3.47 -0.26
CA HIS A 9 0.11 -2.56 -1.35
C HIS A 9 -1.04 -1.58 -1.70
N GLY A 10 -0.73 -0.50 -2.41
CA GLY A 10 -1.72 0.47 -2.89
C GLY A 10 -2.69 -0.12 -3.92
N GLU A 11 -3.77 0.61 -4.20
CA GLU A 11 -4.75 0.24 -5.24
C GLU A 11 -4.07 0.15 -6.62
N THR A 12 -4.30 -0.95 -7.33
CA THR A 12 -3.81 -1.17 -8.70
C THR A 12 -4.90 -0.94 -9.74
N VAL A 13 -4.52 -0.73 -11.02
CA VAL A 13 -5.46 -0.64 -12.15
C VAL A 13 -6.37 -1.88 -12.20
N TRP A 14 -5.86 -3.07 -11.91
CA TRP A 14 -6.68 -4.28 -11.91
C TRP A 14 -7.65 -4.37 -10.72
N ASN A 15 -7.34 -3.70 -9.59
CA ASN A 15 -8.31 -3.58 -8.49
C ASN A 15 -9.54 -2.77 -8.93
N THR A 16 -9.37 -1.68 -9.69
CA THR A 16 -10.50 -0.87 -10.17
C THR A 16 -11.35 -1.62 -11.20
N GLN A 17 -10.72 -2.50 -11.98
CA GLN A 17 -11.38 -3.39 -12.93
C GLN A 17 -11.98 -4.64 -12.30
N LYS A 18 -11.81 -4.84 -10.97
CA LYS A 18 -12.22 -6.07 -10.25
C LYS A 18 -11.63 -7.34 -10.85
N ARG A 19 -10.40 -7.27 -11.36
CA ARG A 19 -9.67 -8.38 -11.98
C ARG A 19 -8.74 -9.05 -10.97
N MET A 20 -8.64 -10.38 -11.05
CA MET A 20 -7.65 -11.14 -10.28
C MET A 20 -6.24 -10.87 -10.81
N GLN A 21 -5.33 -10.47 -9.92
CA GLN A 21 -3.93 -10.18 -10.26
C GLN A 21 -3.03 -11.42 -10.16
N GLY A 22 -3.18 -12.24 -9.13
CA GLY A 22 -2.35 -13.42 -8.95
C GLY A 22 -0.86 -13.05 -8.91
N TRP A 23 -0.08 -13.67 -9.80
CA TRP A 23 1.37 -13.44 -9.93
C TRP A 23 1.72 -12.44 -11.04
N SER A 24 0.72 -11.87 -11.72
CA SER A 24 0.93 -10.82 -12.72
C SER A 24 1.19 -9.47 -12.04
N ASP A 25 1.74 -8.53 -12.81
CA ASP A 25 1.98 -7.18 -12.34
C ASP A 25 0.96 -6.19 -12.93
N SER A 26 0.50 -5.26 -12.10
CA SER A 26 -0.41 -4.18 -12.48
C SER A 26 0.04 -2.92 -11.78
N GLU A 27 0.15 -1.84 -12.53
CA GLU A 27 0.53 -0.54 -12.00
C GLU A 27 -0.43 -0.05 -10.92
N LEU A 28 0.10 0.75 -9.99
CA LEU A 28 -0.69 1.48 -9.02
C LEU A 28 -1.51 2.58 -9.71
N THR A 29 -2.71 2.85 -9.21
CA THR A 29 -3.45 4.05 -9.58
C THR A 29 -2.84 5.28 -8.90
N GLU A 30 -3.17 6.49 -9.37
CA GLU A 30 -2.79 7.73 -8.67
C GLU A 30 -3.24 7.72 -7.20
N LYS A 31 -4.42 7.17 -6.93
CA LYS A 31 -4.94 6.93 -5.58
C LYS A 31 -4.09 5.91 -4.82
N GLY A 32 -3.68 4.82 -5.46
CA GLY A 32 -2.76 3.84 -4.88
C GLY A 32 -1.42 4.45 -4.47
N ILE A 33 -0.86 5.31 -5.33
CA ILE A 33 0.39 6.05 -5.06
C ILE A 33 0.19 7.01 -3.89
N SER A 34 -0.87 7.83 -3.90
CA SER A 34 -1.19 8.77 -2.83
C SER A 34 -1.36 8.08 -1.47
N ASN A 35 -2.01 6.91 -1.46
CA ASN A 35 -2.16 6.08 -0.26
C ASN A 35 -0.81 5.58 0.27
N ALA A 36 0.08 5.11 -0.61
CA ALA A 36 1.41 4.65 -0.22
C ALA A 36 2.26 5.78 0.39
N VAL A 37 2.20 6.99 -0.20
CA VAL A 37 2.89 8.19 0.32
C VAL A 37 2.32 8.60 1.69
N SER A 38 0.99 8.56 1.83
CA SER A 38 0.31 8.89 3.09
C SER A 38 0.68 7.90 4.20
N LEU A 39 0.71 6.61 3.90
CA LEU A 39 1.14 5.56 4.84
C LEU A 39 2.60 5.77 5.27
N GLY A 40 3.51 6.05 4.33
CA GLY A 40 4.91 6.35 4.64
C GLY A 40 5.06 7.58 5.54
N SER A 41 4.19 8.58 5.37
CA SER A 41 4.15 9.77 6.21
C SER A 41 3.58 9.49 7.61
N PHE A 42 2.60 8.59 7.73
CA PHE A 42 2.06 8.14 9.01
C PHE A 42 3.09 7.35 9.82
N ASN A 43 3.87 6.47 9.18
CA ASN A 43 4.93 5.71 9.87
C ASN A 43 6.00 6.61 10.50
N LYS A 44 6.27 7.80 9.95
CA LYS A 44 7.16 8.79 10.60
C LYS A 44 6.60 9.34 11.92
N LYS A 45 5.27 9.27 12.12
CA LYS A 45 4.58 9.66 13.36
C LYS A 45 4.50 8.53 14.37
N ILE A 46 4.57 7.26 13.92
CA ILE A 46 4.84 6.12 14.81
C ILE A 46 6.32 6.17 15.21
N LYS A 47 6.74 7.27 15.86
CA LYS A 47 7.89 7.21 16.74
C LYS A 47 7.49 6.25 17.84
N LEU A 48 8.17 5.10 17.88
CA LEU A 48 8.12 4.19 19.01
C LEU A 48 8.20 5.01 20.30
N LEU A 49 7.28 4.73 21.23
CA LEU A 49 7.46 5.04 22.64
C LEU A 49 8.81 4.51 23.12
#